data_AF-A0A958WBC1-F1
#
_entry.id   AF-A0A958WBC1-F1
#
_cell.length_a   1.000
_cell.length_b   1.000
_cell.length_c   1.000
_cell.angle_alpha   90.00
_cell.angle_beta   90.00
_cell.angle_gamma   90.00
#
_symmetry.space_group_name_H-M   'P 1'
#
loop_
_entity.id
_entity.type
_entity.pdbx_description
1 polymer ?
#
loop_
_entity_poly.entity_id
_entity_poly.type
_entity_poly.pdbx_seq_one_letter_code
_entity_poly.pdbx_strand_id
1 'polypeptide(L)'
;MPNSTPLILSGLEPLIITPESNFVNVGERTNVTGSRKFLKLIKEENFEEALSVAREQVENGAQIIDVNMDEGMIDGKQAMVHFLNLIASEPDIARVPIMIDSSKWEIIEAGLKCIQGKGVVNSISLKAGEQEFIEHATKIKRYGAAVIVMAFDESGQADSYERRIEICDRAYNLLVNKVKFPAQDIIFDPNIFPVGTGMEEHRNNAVDFFRATKWI
;
A
#
# COMPACT_ATOMS: atom_id res chain seq x y z
N MET A 1 -9.15 21.77 13.11
CA MET A 1 -8.84 22.47 11.85
C MET A 1 -10.09 22.41 10.99
N PRO A 2 -10.66 23.51 10.47
CA PRO A 2 -11.83 23.42 9.62
C PRO A 2 -11.41 23.21 8.15
N ASN A 3 -11.89 22.12 7.54
CA ASN A 3 -11.83 21.77 6.10
C ASN A 3 -10.58 21.04 5.54
N SER A 4 -10.07 20.00 6.19
CA SER A 4 -9.27 18.99 5.45
C SER A 4 -10.21 17.99 4.79
N THR A 5 -10.17 17.87 3.46
CA THR A 5 -10.89 16.80 2.74
C THR A 5 -10.41 15.45 3.26
N PRO A 6 -11.30 14.54 3.70
CA PRO A 6 -10.89 13.25 4.24
C PRO A 6 -10.38 12.30 3.15
N LEU A 7 -9.52 11.35 3.53
CA LEU A 7 -9.22 10.19 2.71
C LEU A 7 -10.48 9.30 2.70
N ILE A 8 -11.03 9.06 1.52
CA ILE A 8 -12.18 8.19 1.32
C ILE A 8 -11.71 7.00 0.48
N LEU A 9 -11.88 5.81 1.02
CA LEU A 9 -11.66 4.53 0.37
C LEU A 9 -12.99 3.76 0.33
N SER A 10 -13.07 2.70 -0.46
CA SER A 10 -14.26 1.86 -0.49
C SER A 10 -13.94 0.43 -0.90
N GLY A 11 -14.53 -0.52 -0.18
CA GLY A 11 -14.90 -1.82 -0.75
C GLY A 11 -16.33 -1.70 -1.29
N LEU A 12 -17.22 -2.60 -0.85
CA LEU A 12 -18.67 -2.42 -0.95
C LEU A 12 -19.20 -1.35 0.01
N GLU A 13 -18.49 -1.14 1.13
CA GLU A 13 -18.80 -0.11 2.11
C GLU A 13 -17.72 0.98 2.10
N PRO A 14 -18.09 2.26 2.37
CA PRO A 14 -17.13 3.35 2.42
C PRO A 14 -16.30 3.30 3.71
N LEU A 15 -14.99 3.53 3.59
CA LEU A 15 -14.09 3.82 4.70
C LEU A 15 -13.69 5.30 4.63
N ILE A 16 -14.19 6.10 5.56
CA ILE A 16 -13.91 7.54 5.64
C ILE A 16 -12.92 7.79 6.78
N ILE A 17 -11.72 8.25 6.43
CA ILE A 17 -10.64 8.50 7.38
C ILE A 17 -10.54 10.01 7.61
N THR A 18 -10.82 10.41 8.85
CA THR A 18 -10.88 11.79 9.33
C THR A 18 -9.83 12.04 10.42
N PRO A 19 -9.51 13.30 10.77
CA PRO A 19 -8.63 13.59 11.90
C PRO A 19 -9.11 13.01 13.25
N GLU A 20 -10.41 12.74 13.39
CA GLU A 20 -11.03 12.16 14.58
C GLU A 20 -11.08 10.62 14.54
N SER A 21 -10.72 10.00 13.40
CA SER A 21 -10.67 8.55 13.26
C SER A 21 -9.54 7.95 14.10
N ASN A 22 -9.77 6.77 14.65
CA ASN A 22 -8.71 5.97 15.26
C ASN A 22 -7.73 5.43 14.18
N PHE A 23 -6.65 4.79 14.63
CA PHE A 23 -5.70 4.13 13.74
C PHE A 23 -6.40 3.10 12.84
N VAL A 24 -6.06 3.14 11.54
CA VAL A 24 -6.63 2.26 10.52
C VAL A 24 -5.72 1.04 10.38
N ASN A 25 -6.24 -0.14 10.71
CA ASN A 25 -5.48 -1.38 10.60
C ASN A 25 -5.55 -1.92 9.16
N VAL A 26 -4.38 -2.16 8.56
CA VAL A 26 -4.24 -2.86 7.27
C VAL A 26 -3.84 -4.31 7.55
N GLY A 27 -4.62 -5.27 7.06
CA GLY A 27 -4.31 -6.70 7.21
C GLY A 27 -3.17 -7.14 6.28
N GLU A 28 -2.06 -7.58 6.86
CA GLU A 28 -0.81 -7.95 6.15
C GLU A 28 -0.68 -9.44 5.76
N ARG A 29 -1.56 -10.33 6.23
CA ARG A 29 -1.34 -11.79 6.15
C ARG A 29 -1.62 -12.38 4.76
N THR A 30 -2.26 -11.63 3.87
CA THR A 30 -2.54 -11.93 2.46
C THR A 30 -1.34 -11.55 1.56
N ASN A 31 -0.15 -11.89 2.05
CA ASN A 31 1.12 -11.54 1.43
C ASN A 31 1.98 -12.81 1.27
N VAL A 32 2.31 -13.18 0.03
CA VAL A 32 3.07 -14.41 -0.27
C VAL A 32 4.52 -14.35 0.23
N THR A 33 5.10 -13.17 0.38
CA THR A 33 6.45 -13.00 0.94
C THR A 33 6.43 -13.03 2.47
N GLY A 34 5.43 -12.41 3.09
CA GLY A 34 5.32 -12.25 4.55
C GLY A 34 4.65 -13.42 5.28
N SER A 35 3.82 -14.21 4.61
CA SER A 35 2.99 -15.26 5.23
C SER A 35 3.25 -16.63 4.61
N ARG A 36 3.94 -17.51 5.34
CA ARG A 36 4.19 -18.89 4.91
C ARG A 36 2.90 -19.69 4.65
N LYS A 37 1.83 -19.44 5.45
CA LYS A 37 0.52 -20.08 5.24
C LYS A 37 -0.05 -19.63 3.88
N PHE A 38 -0.08 -18.33 3.63
CA PHE A 38 -0.67 -17.77 2.41
C PHE A 38 0.11 -18.20 1.16
N LEU A 39 1.44 -18.11 1.20
CA LEU A 39 2.31 -18.61 0.12
C LEU A 39 1.99 -20.05 -0.26
N LYS A 40 1.87 -20.94 0.73
CA LYS A 40 1.56 -22.35 0.51
C LYS A 40 0.22 -22.50 -0.23
N LEU A 41 -0.82 -21.81 0.25
CA LEU A 41 -2.16 -21.89 -0.33
C LEU A 41 -2.21 -21.40 -1.78
N ILE A 42 -1.56 -20.27 -2.08
CA ILE A 42 -1.49 -19.74 -3.45
C ILE A 42 -0.71 -20.68 -4.37
N LYS A 43 0.41 -21.24 -3.92
CA LYS A 43 1.20 -22.21 -4.71
C LYS A 43 0.48 -23.53 -4.96
N GLU A 44 -0.38 -23.95 -4.05
CA GLU A 44 -1.21 -25.15 -4.17
C GLU A 44 -2.56 -24.87 -4.86
N GLU A 45 -2.76 -23.65 -5.38
CA GLU A 45 -4.02 -23.18 -5.98
C GLU A 45 -5.25 -23.35 -5.06
N ASN A 46 -5.04 -23.43 -3.75
CA ASN A 46 -6.09 -23.55 -2.75
C ASN A 46 -6.62 -22.16 -2.36
N PHE A 47 -7.26 -21.51 -3.33
CA PHE A 47 -7.74 -20.14 -3.17
C PHE A 47 -8.93 -20.02 -2.20
N GLU A 48 -9.73 -21.06 -2.03
CA GLU A 48 -10.85 -21.07 -1.07
C GLU A 48 -10.33 -20.92 0.37
N GLU A 49 -9.32 -21.70 0.75
CA GLU A 49 -8.66 -21.54 2.05
C GLU A 49 -7.81 -20.26 2.10
N ALA A 50 -7.33 -19.73 0.96
CA ALA A 50 -6.67 -18.42 0.95
C ALA A 50 -7.63 -17.27 1.29
N LEU A 51 -8.90 -17.36 0.89
CA LEU A 51 -9.95 -16.39 1.27
C LEU A 51 -10.20 -16.39 2.78
N SER A 52 -10.05 -17.54 3.46
CA SER A 52 -10.20 -17.62 4.92
C SER A 52 -9.18 -16.71 5.62
N VAL A 53 -7.95 -16.59 5.10
CA VAL A 53 -6.92 -15.68 5.64
C VAL A 53 -7.35 -14.22 5.53
N ALA A 54 -7.97 -13.81 4.42
CA ALA A 54 -8.50 -12.46 4.26
C ALA A 54 -9.70 -12.22 5.21
N ARG A 55 -10.65 -13.16 5.25
CA ARG A 55 -11.84 -13.09 6.10
C ARG A 55 -11.48 -12.98 7.59
N GLU A 56 -10.58 -13.84 8.07
CA GLU A 56 -10.08 -13.81 9.45
C GLU A 56 -9.53 -12.43 9.82
N GLN A 57 -8.82 -11.75 8.91
CA GLN A 57 -8.26 -10.43 9.19
C GLN A 57 -9.37 -9.38 9.34
N VAL A 58 -10.36 -9.39 8.44
CA VAL A 58 -11.52 -8.49 8.53
C VAL A 58 -12.32 -8.73 9.82
N GLU A 59 -12.56 -9.99 10.18
CA GLU A 59 -13.24 -10.36 11.44
C GLU A 59 -12.46 -9.92 12.68
N ASN A 60 -11.13 -9.92 12.61
CA ASN A 60 -10.24 -9.46 13.68
C ASN A 60 -9.98 -7.93 13.63
N GLY A 61 -10.69 -7.17 12.80
CA GLY A 61 -10.69 -5.71 12.83
C GLY A 61 -9.79 -5.02 11.80
N ALA A 62 -9.27 -5.73 10.81
CA ALA A 62 -8.64 -5.09 9.66
C ALA A 62 -9.68 -4.29 8.87
N GLN A 63 -9.36 -3.02 8.61
CA GLN A 63 -10.22 -2.08 7.89
C GLN A 63 -9.84 -1.97 6.41
N ILE A 64 -8.66 -2.47 6.04
CA ILE A 64 -8.14 -2.58 4.67
C ILE A 64 -7.44 -3.94 4.59
N ILE A 65 -7.49 -4.62 3.45
CA ILE A 65 -6.73 -5.85 3.20
C ILE A 65 -5.62 -5.58 2.18
N ASP A 66 -4.37 -5.82 2.58
CA ASP A 66 -3.20 -5.77 1.70
C ASP A 66 -3.05 -7.09 0.96
N VAL A 67 -2.91 -7.06 -0.36
CA VAL A 67 -2.78 -8.26 -1.19
C VAL A 67 -1.47 -8.17 -1.97
N ASN A 68 -0.54 -9.05 -1.63
CA ASN A 68 0.76 -9.15 -2.28
C ASN A 68 0.95 -10.55 -2.89
N MET A 69 1.23 -10.59 -4.19
CA MET A 69 1.47 -11.79 -5.00
C MET A 69 2.87 -11.83 -5.63
N ASP A 70 3.81 -11.05 -5.10
CA ASP A 70 5.19 -11.00 -5.58
C ASP A 70 6.01 -12.18 -5.04
N GLU A 71 6.05 -13.25 -5.81
CA GLU A 71 6.91 -14.40 -5.55
C GLU A 71 7.45 -14.97 -6.87
N GLY A 72 8.73 -15.34 -6.91
CA GLY A 72 9.43 -15.76 -8.13
C GLY A 72 8.93 -17.08 -8.71
N MET A 73 8.19 -17.87 -7.91
CA MET A 73 7.66 -19.18 -8.30
C MET A 73 6.20 -19.16 -8.77
N ILE A 74 5.52 -18.00 -8.81
CA ILE A 74 4.12 -17.89 -9.24
C ILE A 74 3.95 -16.82 -10.32
N ASP A 75 2.91 -16.94 -11.15
CA ASP A 75 2.45 -15.83 -11.98
C ASP A 75 1.70 -14.82 -11.10
N GLY A 76 2.43 -13.85 -10.55
CA GLY A 76 1.87 -12.86 -9.63
C GLY A 76 0.75 -12.03 -10.23
N LYS A 77 0.77 -11.77 -11.54
CA LYS A 77 -0.29 -11.01 -12.23
C LYS A 77 -1.58 -11.84 -12.30
N GLN A 78 -1.48 -13.10 -12.72
CA GLN A 78 -2.62 -14.00 -12.78
C GLN A 78 -3.18 -14.28 -11.37
N ALA A 79 -2.31 -14.52 -10.39
CA ALA A 79 -2.69 -14.76 -9.00
C ALA A 79 -3.41 -13.55 -8.39
N MET A 80 -2.91 -12.32 -8.62
CA MET A 80 -3.54 -11.08 -8.17
C MET A 80 -4.96 -10.96 -8.75
N VAL A 81 -5.10 -11.08 -10.08
CA VAL A 81 -6.41 -10.99 -10.74
C VAL A 81 -7.38 -12.05 -10.21
N HIS A 82 -6.93 -13.30 -10.10
CA HIS A 82 -7.77 -14.40 -9.65
C HIS A 82 -8.24 -14.19 -8.20
N PHE A 83 -7.32 -13.87 -7.29
CA PHE A 83 -7.65 -13.70 -5.89
C PHE A 83 -8.55 -12.48 -5.63
N LEU A 84 -8.32 -11.36 -6.32
CA LEU A 84 -9.19 -10.18 -6.19
C LEU A 84 -10.61 -10.43 -6.71
N ASN A 85 -10.77 -11.18 -7.80
CA ASN A 85 -12.09 -11.57 -8.29
C ASN A 85 -12.82 -12.49 -7.30
N LEU A 86 -12.10 -13.38 -6.61
CA LEU A 86 -12.67 -14.21 -5.56
C LEU A 86 -13.06 -13.38 -4.32
N ILE A 87 -12.21 -12.43 -3.90
CA ILE A 87 -12.56 -11.48 -2.83
C ILE A 87 -13.86 -10.76 -3.18
N ALA A 88 -14.03 -10.30 -4.43
CA ALA A 88 -15.24 -9.61 -4.86
C ALA A 88 -16.50 -10.48 -4.79
N SER A 89 -16.37 -11.82 -4.80
CA SER A 89 -17.49 -12.75 -4.63
C SER A 89 -17.86 -13.04 -3.17
N GLU A 90 -17.05 -12.58 -2.21
CA GLU A 90 -17.24 -12.81 -0.77
C GLU A 90 -17.58 -11.49 -0.05
N PRO A 91 -18.86 -11.20 0.22
CA PRO A 91 -19.29 -9.90 0.77
C PRO A 91 -18.61 -9.50 2.08
N ASP A 92 -18.33 -10.47 2.96
CA ASP A 92 -17.68 -10.23 4.25
C ASP A 92 -16.25 -9.68 4.11
N ILE A 93 -15.59 -9.99 2.99
CA ILE A 93 -14.26 -9.50 2.64
C ILE A 93 -14.39 -8.25 1.77
N ALA A 94 -15.24 -8.30 0.74
CA ALA A 94 -15.41 -7.23 -0.24
C ALA A 94 -15.91 -5.91 0.37
N ARG A 95 -16.50 -5.93 1.57
CA ARG A 95 -16.94 -4.71 2.27
C ARG A 95 -15.79 -3.74 2.59
N VAL A 96 -14.56 -4.21 2.82
CA VAL A 96 -13.41 -3.35 3.11
C VAL A 96 -12.60 -3.03 1.84
N PRO A 97 -11.92 -1.86 1.78
CA PRO A 97 -11.03 -1.53 0.66
C PRO A 97 -9.85 -2.50 0.55
N ILE A 98 -9.31 -2.60 -0.68
CA ILE A 98 -8.12 -3.40 -0.98
C ILE A 98 -6.91 -2.49 -1.20
N MET A 99 -5.79 -2.87 -0.60
CA MET A 99 -4.46 -2.35 -0.90
C MET A 99 -3.76 -3.35 -1.83
N ILE A 100 -3.44 -2.91 -3.05
CA ILE A 100 -2.79 -3.73 -4.05
C ILE A 100 -1.28 -3.55 -3.89
N ASP A 101 -0.61 -4.60 -3.39
CA ASP A 101 0.82 -4.58 -3.08
C ASP A 101 1.63 -5.35 -4.12
N SER A 102 2.50 -4.63 -4.83
CA SER A 102 3.48 -5.22 -5.73
C SER A 102 4.59 -4.23 -6.07
N SER A 103 5.79 -4.77 -6.29
CA SER A 103 6.93 -4.07 -6.88
C SER A 103 6.84 -3.89 -8.40
N LYS A 104 5.84 -4.52 -9.05
CA LYS A 104 5.68 -4.56 -10.51
C LYS A 104 4.42 -3.82 -10.95
N TRP A 105 4.59 -2.77 -11.76
CA TRP A 105 3.49 -1.93 -12.22
C TRP A 105 2.39 -2.73 -12.94
N GLU A 106 2.75 -3.73 -13.75
CA GLU A 106 1.79 -4.54 -14.49
C GLU A 106 0.86 -5.38 -13.60
N ILE A 107 1.29 -5.71 -12.38
CA ILE A 107 0.47 -6.41 -11.37
C ILE A 107 -0.44 -5.41 -10.68
N ILE A 108 0.09 -4.25 -10.27
CA ILE A 108 -0.70 -3.14 -9.72
C ILE A 108 -1.84 -2.77 -10.67
N GLU A 109 -1.52 -2.52 -11.94
CA GLU A 109 -2.51 -2.10 -12.93
C GLU A 109 -3.55 -3.20 -13.22
N ALA A 110 -3.14 -4.48 -13.15
CA ALA A 110 -4.09 -5.58 -13.25
C ALA A 110 -5.05 -5.61 -12.05
N GLY A 111 -4.54 -5.42 -10.83
CA GLY A 111 -5.38 -5.34 -9.63
C GLY A 111 -6.34 -4.15 -9.65
N LEU A 112 -5.88 -2.98 -10.10
CA LEU A 112 -6.71 -1.77 -10.23
C LEU A 112 -7.87 -1.96 -11.22
N LYS A 113 -7.70 -2.81 -12.24
CA LYS A 113 -8.77 -3.17 -13.19
C LYS A 113 -9.78 -4.17 -12.61
N CYS A 114 -9.45 -4.85 -11.51
CA CYS A 114 -10.29 -5.87 -10.89
C CYS A 114 -11.12 -5.33 -9.73
N ILE A 115 -10.60 -4.38 -8.95
CA ILE A 115 -11.32 -3.84 -7.80
C ILE A 115 -12.46 -2.91 -8.24
N GLN A 116 -13.62 -3.03 -7.59
CA GLN A 116 -14.78 -2.19 -7.85
C GLN A 116 -14.72 -0.85 -7.09
N GLY A 117 -14.33 -0.90 -5.83
CA GLY A 117 -14.25 0.26 -4.94
C GLY A 117 -12.93 1.02 -5.06
N LYS A 118 -12.82 2.14 -4.36
CA LYS A 118 -11.59 2.94 -4.29
C LYS A 118 -10.58 2.27 -3.35
N GLY A 119 -9.62 1.56 -3.93
CA GLY A 119 -8.50 0.93 -3.21
C GLY A 119 -7.27 1.83 -3.04
N VAL A 120 -6.19 1.22 -2.56
CA VAL A 120 -4.88 1.84 -2.36
C VAL A 120 -3.82 1.12 -3.19
N VAL A 121 -2.94 1.86 -3.86
CA VAL A 121 -1.76 1.31 -4.51
C VAL A 121 -0.61 1.29 -3.51
N ASN A 122 -0.03 0.11 -3.28
CA ASN A 122 1.20 -0.10 -2.54
C ASN A 122 2.26 -0.67 -3.49
N SER A 123 3.19 0.11 -4.01
CA SER A 123 3.40 1.54 -3.83
C SER A 123 4.07 2.12 -5.07
N ILE A 124 4.31 3.43 -5.09
CA ILE A 124 5.23 4.06 -6.04
C ILE A 124 6.38 4.74 -5.30
N SER A 125 7.47 5.02 -6.01
CA SER A 125 8.63 5.72 -5.47
C SER A 125 9.42 6.42 -6.57
N LEU A 126 10.43 7.22 -6.19
CA LEU A 126 11.33 7.89 -7.11
C LEU A 126 12.53 7.00 -7.52
N LYS A 127 12.55 5.73 -7.14
CA LYS A 127 13.65 4.77 -7.42
C LYS A 127 14.07 4.73 -8.88
N ALA A 128 13.10 4.70 -9.80
CA ALA A 128 13.33 4.67 -11.25
C ALA A 128 13.37 6.08 -11.88
N GLY A 129 13.42 7.11 -11.05
CA GLY A 129 13.43 8.51 -11.47
C GLY A 129 12.05 9.14 -11.56
N GLU A 130 12.07 10.47 -11.73
CA GLU A 130 10.87 11.32 -11.73
C GLU A 130 9.88 11.00 -12.85
N GLN A 131 10.37 10.64 -14.04
CA GLN A 131 9.50 10.40 -15.19
C GLN A 131 8.56 9.21 -14.95
N GLU A 132 9.08 8.08 -14.47
CA GLU A 132 8.29 6.89 -14.17
C GLU A 132 7.33 7.15 -13.00
N PHE A 133 7.79 7.84 -11.96
CA PHE A 133 6.96 8.24 -10.82
C PHE A 133 5.74 9.06 -11.27
N ILE A 134 5.93 10.06 -12.13
CA ILE A 134 4.85 10.89 -12.68
C ILE A 134 3.90 10.07 -13.56
N GLU A 135 4.43 9.16 -14.39
CA GLU A 135 3.62 8.31 -15.24
C GLU A 135 2.70 7.40 -14.40
N HIS A 136 3.27 6.68 -13.43
CA HIS A 136 2.51 5.82 -12.53
C HIS A 136 1.49 6.63 -11.74
N ALA A 137 1.88 7.73 -11.09
CA ALA A 137 0.95 8.59 -10.37
C ALA A 137 -0.20 9.10 -11.26
N THR A 138 0.07 9.45 -12.52
CA THR A 138 -0.97 9.88 -13.46
C THR A 138 -1.95 8.75 -13.77
N LYS A 139 -1.46 7.51 -13.94
CA LYS A 139 -2.32 6.34 -14.15
C LYS A 139 -3.16 6.04 -12.90
N ILE A 140 -2.55 6.02 -11.72
CA ILE A 140 -3.27 5.79 -10.44
C ILE A 140 -4.39 6.81 -10.26
N LYS A 141 -4.10 8.09 -10.51
CA LYS A 141 -5.10 9.17 -10.46
C LYS A 141 -6.28 8.93 -11.41
N ARG A 142 -6.01 8.41 -12.62
CA ARG A 142 -7.06 8.07 -13.60
C ARG A 142 -7.94 6.91 -13.14
N TYR A 143 -7.38 5.93 -12.43
CA TYR A 143 -8.16 4.87 -11.77
C TYR A 143 -8.91 5.37 -10.53
N GLY A 144 -8.55 6.54 -9.99
CA GLY A 144 -9.20 7.11 -8.81
C GLY A 144 -8.78 6.47 -7.49
N ALA A 145 -7.68 5.71 -7.47
CA ALA A 145 -7.15 5.07 -6.26
C ALA A 145 -6.29 6.03 -5.42
N ALA A 146 -6.19 5.75 -4.12
CA ALA A 146 -5.17 6.35 -3.26
C ALA A 146 -3.80 5.69 -3.50
N VAL A 147 -2.73 6.31 -3.02
CA VAL A 147 -1.37 5.85 -3.29
C VAL A 147 -0.47 5.93 -2.06
N ILE A 148 0.26 4.83 -1.81
CA ILE A 148 1.41 4.83 -0.92
C ILE A 148 2.65 5.27 -1.71
N VAL A 149 3.38 6.22 -1.14
CA VAL A 149 4.63 6.74 -1.66
C VAL A 149 5.76 6.38 -0.71
N MET A 150 6.63 5.48 -1.15
CA MET A 150 7.80 5.07 -0.36
C MET A 150 8.86 6.17 -0.36
N ALA A 151 9.53 6.37 0.77
CA ALA A 151 10.74 7.19 0.85
C ALA A 151 11.94 6.45 0.23
N PHE A 152 11.91 6.29 -1.10
CA PHE A 152 12.95 5.67 -1.92
C PHE A 152 13.09 6.50 -3.21
N ASP A 153 14.29 6.99 -3.50
CA ASP A 153 14.62 7.72 -4.72
C ASP A 153 15.78 7.07 -5.51
N GLU A 154 16.31 7.77 -6.50
CA GLU A 154 17.39 7.31 -7.37
C GLU A 154 18.70 6.97 -6.61
N SER A 155 18.84 7.47 -5.37
CA SER A 155 20.00 7.26 -4.51
C SER A 155 19.82 6.12 -3.49
N GLY A 156 18.62 5.53 -3.40
CA GLY A 156 18.34 4.43 -2.47
C GLY A 156 17.17 4.71 -1.53
N GLN A 157 17.00 3.80 -0.57
CA GLN A 157 16.01 3.95 0.51
C GLN A 157 16.48 5.01 1.52
N ALA A 158 15.55 5.82 2.02
CA ALA A 158 15.84 6.77 3.09
C ALA A 158 15.90 6.07 4.45
N ASP A 159 17.11 5.91 4.99
CA ASP A 159 17.39 5.33 6.30
C ASP A 159 17.42 6.37 7.42
N SER A 160 17.88 7.59 7.17
CA SER A 160 17.91 8.71 8.12
C SER A 160 16.67 9.60 8.09
N TYR A 161 16.47 10.37 9.17
CA TYR A 161 15.40 11.38 9.24
C TYR A 161 15.48 12.40 8.09
N GLU A 162 16.66 12.95 7.80
CA GLU A 162 16.88 13.97 6.78
C GLU A 162 16.51 13.46 5.38
N ARG A 163 16.89 12.21 5.07
CA ARG A 163 16.57 11.60 3.78
C ARG A 163 15.08 11.32 3.64
N ARG A 164 14.39 10.92 4.72
CA ARG A 164 12.94 10.66 4.68
C ARG A 164 12.17 11.92 4.34
N ILE A 165 12.45 13.04 5.02
CA ILE A 165 11.75 14.31 4.76
C ILE A 165 12.09 14.88 3.37
N GLU A 166 13.33 14.75 2.91
CA GLU A 166 13.76 15.22 1.58
C GLU A 166 12.97 14.51 0.47
N ILE A 167 12.89 13.18 0.52
CA ILE A 167 12.20 12.39 -0.51
C ILE A 167 10.69 12.64 -0.45
N CYS A 168 10.10 12.65 0.74
CA CYS A 168 8.66 12.92 0.91
C CYS A 168 8.27 14.32 0.42
N ASP A 169 9.05 15.37 0.74
CA ASP A 169 8.81 16.74 0.25
C ASP A 169 8.88 16.81 -1.29
N ARG A 170 9.92 16.23 -1.88
CA ARG A 170 10.08 16.16 -3.34
C ARG A 170 8.89 15.45 -3.98
N ALA A 171 8.53 14.28 -3.47
CA ALA A 171 7.42 13.49 -4.00
C ALA A 171 6.07 14.21 -3.87
N TYR A 172 5.81 14.87 -2.73
CA TYR A 172 4.60 15.68 -2.51
C TYR A 172 4.50 16.80 -3.55
N ASN A 173 5.60 17.54 -3.76
CA ASN A 173 5.65 18.61 -4.75
C ASN A 173 5.38 18.10 -6.17
N LEU A 174 5.94 16.95 -6.55
CA LEU A 174 5.67 16.34 -7.86
C LEU A 174 4.20 15.92 -8.00
N LEU A 175 3.64 15.25 -6.99
CA LEU A 175 2.25 14.79 -7.02
C LEU A 175 1.26 15.95 -7.05
N VAL A 176 1.38 16.90 -6.13
CA VAL A 176 0.40 17.98 -5.98
C VAL A 176 0.60 19.07 -7.03
N ASN A 177 1.83 19.49 -7.30
CA ASN A 177 2.07 20.62 -8.20
C ASN A 177 2.13 20.22 -9.68
N LYS A 178 2.68 19.04 -10.03
CA LYS A 178 2.77 18.59 -11.43
C LYS A 178 1.62 17.66 -11.83
N VAL A 179 1.39 16.57 -11.09
CA VAL A 179 0.34 15.58 -11.42
C VAL A 179 -1.07 16.09 -11.06
N LYS A 180 -1.15 17.10 -10.19
CA LYS A 180 -2.40 17.60 -9.59
C LYS A 180 -3.15 16.48 -8.85
N PHE A 181 -2.40 15.59 -8.19
CA PHE A 181 -2.94 14.50 -7.38
C PHE A 181 -3.63 15.08 -6.13
N PRO A 182 -4.81 14.60 -5.73
CA PRO A 182 -5.46 15.06 -4.50
C PRO A 182 -4.59 14.74 -3.28
N ALA A 183 -4.24 15.75 -2.48
CA ALA A 183 -3.32 15.57 -1.36
C ALA A 183 -3.84 14.56 -0.32
N GLN A 184 -5.15 14.51 -0.10
CA GLN A 184 -5.78 13.56 0.82
C GLN A 184 -5.69 12.09 0.38
N ASP A 185 -5.32 11.83 -0.88
CA ASP A 185 -5.17 10.48 -1.43
C ASP A 185 -3.71 10.00 -1.41
N ILE A 186 -2.79 10.79 -0.84
CA ILE A 186 -1.37 10.47 -0.72
C ILE A 186 -1.09 9.96 0.69
N ILE A 187 -0.51 8.77 0.78
CA ILE A 187 -0.05 8.15 2.03
C ILE A 187 1.46 8.02 1.92
N PHE A 188 2.21 8.65 2.82
CA PHE A 188 3.67 8.48 2.83
C PHE A 188 4.07 7.30 3.71
N ASP A 189 4.94 6.46 3.18
CA ASP A 189 5.67 5.45 3.95
C ASP A 189 7.14 5.91 4.08
N PRO A 190 7.55 6.46 5.24
CA PRO A 190 8.93 6.87 5.48
C PRO A 190 9.85 5.70 5.87
N ASN A 191 9.50 4.46 5.53
CA ASN A 191 10.21 3.19 5.76
C ASN A 191 10.32 2.80 7.25
N ILE A 192 9.59 1.77 7.66
CA ILE A 192 9.84 1.10 8.95
C ILE A 192 10.96 0.09 8.78
N PHE A 193 12.12 0.37 9.37
CA PHE A 193 13.26 -0.55 9.39
C PHE A 193 13.39 -1.33 10.70
N PRO A 194 13.98 -2.53 10.68
CA PRO A 194 14.28 -3.29 11.88
C PRO A 194 15.16 -2.50 12.86
N VAL A 195 14.87 -2.68 14.15
CA VAL A 195 15.73 -2.30 15.27
C VAL A 195 16.20 -3.55 16.01
N GLY A 196 17.19 -3.44 16.90
CA GLY A 196 17.69 -4.59 17.66
C GLY A 196 18.52 -5.58 16.81
N THR A 197 19.09 -5.13 15.69
CA THR A 197 19.92 -5.95 14.79
C THR A 197 21.34 -6.20 15.30
N GLY A 198 21.78 -5.48 16.34
CA GLY A 198 23.16 -5.48 16.82
C GLY A 198 24.09 -4.49 16.08
N MET A 199 23.58 -3.78 15.06
CA MET A 199 24.34 -2.76 14.31
C MET A 199 24.05 -1.36 14.86
N GLU A 200 25.08 -0.55 15.06
CA GLU A 200 24.92 0.80 15.61
C GLU A 200 24.18 1.73 14.64
N GLU A 201 24.37 1.56 13.32
CA GLU A 201 23.67 2.36 12.31
C GLU A 201 22.15 2.22 12.42
N HIS A 202 21.63 1.08 12.89
CA HIS A 202 20.19 0.82 12.97
C HIS A 202 19.53 1.32 14.25
N ARG A 203 20.31 1.90 15.19
CA ARG A 203 19.79 2.30 16.52
C ARG A 203 18.70 3.37 16.43
N ASN A 204 18.77 4.24 15.43
CA ASN A 204 17.83 5.35 15.28
C ASN A 204 16.67 5.05 14.32
N ASN A 205 16.63 3.88 13.67
CA ASN A 205 15.64 3.55 12.63
C ASN A 205 14.18 3.85 13.04
N ALA A 206 13.79 3.49 14.26
CA ALA A 206 12.43 3.74 14.76
C ALA A 206 12.20 5.21 15.16
N VAL A 207 13.19 5.85 15.78
CA VAL A 207 13.07 7.26 16.22
C VAL A 207 12.99 8.18 15.00
N ASP A 208 13.77 7.90 13.97
CA ASP A 208 13.79 8.67 12.73
C ASP A 208 12.48 8.49 11.94
N PHE A 209 11.87 7.30 11.99
CA PHE A 209 10.51 7.09 11.48
C PHE A 209 9.51 8.05 12.16
N PHE A 210 9.44 8.04 13.49
CA PHE A 210 8.49 8.89 14.22
C PHE A 210 8.76 10.39 14.04
N ARG A 211 10.02 10.80 13.93
CA ARG A 211 10.39 12.18 13.62
C ARG A 211 9.92 12.59 12.24
N ALA A 212 10.14 11.72 11.23
CA ALA A 212 9.67 11.96 9.87
C ALA A 212 8.13 12.03 9.82
N THR A 213 7.43 11.09 10.46
CA THR A 213 5.96 11.09 10.56
C THR A 213 5.42 12.37 11.21
N LYS A 214 6.14 12.97 12.17
CA LYS A 214 5.72 14.24 12.78
C LYS A 214 5.93 15.45 11.84
N TRP A 215 6.92 15.37 10.96
CA TRP A 215 7.25 16.45 10.02
C TRP A 215 6.31 16.48 8.82
N ILE A 216 5.98 15.29 8.30
CA ILE A 216 5.03 15.05 7.19
C ILE A 216 3.62 15.48 7.64
#